data_AF-A0A364LJL6-F1
#
_entry.id   AF-A0A364LJL6-F1
#
_cell.length_a   1.000
_cell.length_b   1.000
_cell.length_c   1.000
_cell.angle_alpha   90.00
_cell.angle_beta   90.00
_cell.angle_gamma   90.00
#
_symmetry.space_group_name_H-M   'P 1'
#
loop_
_entity.id
_entity.type
_entity.pdbx_description
1 polymer ?
#
loop_
_entity_poly.entity_id
_entity_poly.type
_entity_poly.pdbx_seq_one_letter_code
_entity_poly.pdbx_strand_id
1 'polypeptide(L)'
;MNRPVALLDIDKTLLFNANDLNENLLNALHRNGIKDIYLFSDMRFRVLETEERIELIKKLEAKGFTVHGIITPCDLVWNQMTRENAHRFDQLLVKARETGEKEYLYTDNEFDDFISKLREDNPFLDNLLDYQPDKNIPGAAFQAARKDFEKLTAKDGSVPMPNGLLERSTFAKGFADRLANRMNYKHTKALMLDLFLKYKPDWVSDILIADDLTAVIESIKEYREQQSPDLAIATLLVTNKLNNRDLYPDQSAEEYDNALAAIALLTRIAAQIDTLEQSSIFLRNPELKIKAFQNLRSELVSAFNGNTEAIVGDLIENWEHSPPIAGNQFKNLTASEIMAQHRNFFFSTDRKNTETSTQIFITDLKKDFGSTTFNKDADSSLSHCQGA
;
A
#
# COMPACT_ATOMS: atom_id res chain seq x y z
N MET A 1 5.66 -18.56 2.84
CA MET A 1 5.01 -18.16 1.58
C MET A 1 4.81 -16.67 1.65
N ASN A 2 5.37 -15.97 0.67
CA ASN A 2 5.14 -14.55 0.51
C ASN A 2 3.75 -14.34 -0.11
N ARG A 3 3.08 -13.26 0.27
CA ARG A 3 1.70 -12.99 -0.15
C ARG A 3 1.42 -11.49 -0.22
N PRO A 4 0.46 -11.06 -1.06
CA PRO A 4 0.12 -9.65 -1.19
C PRO A 4 -0.59 -9.13 0.06
N VAL A 5 -0.46 -7.83 0.29
CA VAL A 5 -1.15 -7.10 1.37
C VAL A 5 -1.90 -5.91 0.80
N ALA A 6 -3.07 -5.60 1.37
CA ALA A 6 -3.80 -4.38 1.06
C ALA A 6 -3.60 -3.32 2.16
N LEU A 7 -3.21 -2.11 1.77
CA LEU A 7 -3.25 -0.91 2.59
C LEU A 7 -4.52 -0.14 2.21
N LEU A 8 -5.54 -0.22 3.05
CA LEU A 8 -6.87 0.25 2.71
C LEU A 8 -7.20 1.51 3.50
N ASP A 9 -7.49 2.59 2.79
CA ASP A 9 -8.16 3.72 3.43
C ASP A 9 -9.52 3.32 4.01
N ILE A 10 -9.96 4.05 5.03
CA ILE A 10 -11.19 3.73 5.75
C ILE A 10 -12.36 4.55 5.22
N ASP A 11 -12.31 5.87 5.41
CA ASP A 11 -13.46 6.74 5.22
C ASP A 11 -13.69 6.97 3.73
N LYS A 12 -14.89 6.67 3.22
CA LYS A 12 -15.24 6.71 1.79
C LYS A 12 -14.45 5.76 0.88
N THR A 13 -13.70 4.83 1.46
CA THR A 13 -13.00 3.77 0.72
C THR A 13 -13.53 2.40 1.13
N LEU A 14 -13.35 2.05 2.41
CA LEU A 14 -13.90 0.84 3.02
C LEU A 14 -15.29 1.07 3.61
N LEU A 15 -15.55 2.26 4.16
CA LEU A 15 -16.79 2.64 4.82
C LEU A 15 -17.39 3.86 4.13
N PHE A 16 -18.59 3.71 3.55
CA PHE A 16 -19.28 4.83 2.90
C PHE A 16 -20.25 5.55 3.83
N ASN A 17 -20.92 4.78 4.69
CA ASN A 17 -21.74 5.26 5.80
C ASN A 17 -21.26 4.56 7.08
N ALA A 18 -21.76 4.99 8.25
CA ALA A 18 -21.29 4.52 9.57
C ALA A 18 -21.23 2.98 9.73
N ASN A 19 -21.97 2.22 8.92
CA ASN A 19 -21.95 0.76 8.96
C ASN A 19 -21.80 0.05 7.61
N ASP A 20 -21.76 0.78 6.49
CA ASP A 20 -21.83 0.17 5.16
C ASP A 20 -20.42 -0.07 4.60
N LEU A 21 -20.03 -1.34 4.59
CA LEU A 21 -18.76 -1.78 4.02
C LEU A 21 -18.82 -1.82 2.50
N ASN A 22 -17.68 -1.51 1.87
CA ASN A 22 -17.46 -1.71 0.45
C ASN A 22 -17.33 -3.21 0.11
N GLU A 23 -18.44 -3.93 0.08
CA GLU A 23 -18.47 -5.38 -0.18
C GLU A 23 -17.90 -5.73 -1.56
N ASN A 24 -18.03 -4.85 -2.55
CA ASN A 24 -17.46 -5.08 -3.89
C ASN A 24 -15.93 -5.15 -3.82
N LEU A 25 -15.30 -4.18 -3.15
CA LEU A 25 -13.86 -4.17 -2.91
C LEU A 25 -13.43 -5.39 -2.09
N LEU A 26 -14.08 -5.67 -0.97
CA LEU A 26 -13.72 -6.80 -0.10
C LEU A 26 -13.85 -8.15 -0.82
N ASN A 27 -14.90 -8.34 -1.61
CA ASN A 27 -15.07 -9.57 -2.40
C ASN A 27 -14.01 -9.69 -3.50
N ALA A 28 -13.63 -8.60 -4.15
CA ALA A 28 -12.56 -8.59 -5.14
C ALA A 28 -11.20 -8.95 -4.51
N LEU A 29 -10.88 -8.40 -3.33
CA LEU A 29 -9.67 -8.78 -2.58
C LEU A 29 -9.63 -10.28 -2.29
N HIS A 30 -10.74 -10.85 -1.77
CA HIS A 30 -10.83 -12.30 -1.50
C HIS A 30 -10.65 -13.16 -2.75
N ARG A 31 -11.32 -12.81 -3.86
CA ARG A 31 -11.18 -13.54 -5.13
C ARG A 31 -9.75 -13.54 -5.66
N ASN A 32 -9.03 -12.43 -5.44
CA ASN A 32 -7.63 -12.27 -5.83
C ASN A 32 -6.63 -12.76 -4.76
N GLY A 33 -7.10 -13.43 -3.71
CA GLY A 33 -6.25 -14.04 -2.68
C GLY A 33 -5.60 -13.06 -1.71
N ILE A 34 -6.03 -11.78 -1.71
CA ILE A 34 -5.53 -10.74 -0.81
C ILE A 34 -6.37 -10.78 0.47
N LYS A 35 -5.82 -11.36 1.54
CA LYS A 35 -6.52 -11.52 2.83
C LYS A 35 -5.86 -10.76 3.98
N ASP A 36 -4.65 -10.26 3.78
CA ASP A 36 -3.89 -9.50 4.75
C ASP A 36 -4.13 -8.00 4.51
N ILE A 37 -4.56 -7.30 5.55
CA ILE A 37 -4.92 -5.88 5.49
C ILE A 37 -4.15 -5.09 6.55
N TYR A 38 -3.62 -3.94 6.18
CA TYR A 38 -3.42 -2.83 7.10
C TYR A 38 -4.43 -1.74 6.77
N LEU A 39 -5.00 -1.12 7.79
CA LEU A 39 -5.86 0.05 7.59
C LEU A 39 -4.97 1.29 7.51
N PHE A 40 -5.23 2.15 6.54
CA PHE A 40 -4.38 3.28 6.15
C PHE A 40 -5.15 4.57 6.34
N SER A 41 -5.27 5.02 7.59
CA SER A 41 -6.28 6.02 7.98
C SER A 41 -5.66 7.35 8.37
N ASP A 42 -6.29 8.44 7.91
CA ASP A 42 -5.93 9.82 8.25
C ASP A 42 -6.59 10.31 9.56
N MET A 43 -6.73 9.40 10.54
CA MET A 43 -7.47 9.63 11.78
C MET A 43 -6.67 10.37 12.85
N ARG A 44 -7.41 11.00 13.77
CA ARG A 44 -6.93 11.43 15.09
C ARG A 44 -7.48 10.48 16.16
N PHE A 45 -7.03 10.64 17.40
CA PHE A 45 -7.43 9.74 18.48
C PHE A 45 -8.49 10.39 19.37
N ARG A 46 -9.76 10.28 18.94
CA ARG A 46 -10.96 10.48 19.78
C ARG A 46 -11.53 9.14 20.23
N VAL A 47 -12.36 9.17 21.29
CA VAL A 47 -13.00 7.97 21.84
C VAL A 47 -13.83 7.25 20.79
N LEU A 48 -14.79 7.96 20.16
CA LEU A 48 -15.70 7.39 19.17
C LEU A 48 -14.95 6.90 17.93
N GLU A 49 -14.02 7.70 17.38
CA GLU A 49 -13.21 7.31 16.22
C GLU A 49 -12.39 6.03 16.51
N THR A 50 -11.82 5.92 17.72
CA THR A 50 -11.05 4.73 18.13
C THR A 50 -11.96 3.51 18.28
N GLU A 51 -13.14 3.67 18.87
CA GLU A 51 -14.13 2.60 19.01
C GLU A 51 -14.59 2.09 17.64
N GLU A 52 -14.98 2.99 16.74
CA GLU A 52 -15.39 2.66 15.37
C GLU A 52 -14.30 1.86 14.63
N ARG A 53 -13.02 2.23 14.80
CA ARG A 53 -11.91 1.51 14.18
C ARG A 53 -11.72 0.11 14.77
N ILE A 54 -11.90 -0.05 16.08
CA ILE A 54 -11.85 -1.36 16.73
C ILE A 54 -13.00 -2.26 16.23
N GLU A 55 -14.21 -1.71 16.10
CA GLU A 55 -15.36 -2.47 15.58
C GLU A 55 -15.20 -2.81 14.10
N LEU A 56 -14.63 -1.91 13.29
CA LEU A 56 -14.29 -2.19 11.89
C LEU A 56 -13.32 -3.37 11.77
N ILE A 57 -12.26 -3.40 12.60
CA ILE A 57 -11.31 -4.52 12.63
C ILE A 57 -12.05 -5.84 12.85
N LYS A 58 -12.91 -5.90 13.88
CA LYS A 58 -13.70 -7.12 14.17
C LYS A 58 -14.60 -7.53 13.01
N LYS A 59 -15.24 -6.57 12.34
CA LYS A 59 -16.09 -6.83 11.16
C LYS A 59 -15.28 -7.42 9.99
N LEU A 60 -14.08 -6.90 9.74
CA LEU A 60 -13.18 -7.42 8.69
C LEU A 60 -12.65 -8.81 9.04
N GLU A 61 -12.25 -9.04 10.29
CA GLU A 61 -11.80 -10.35 10.78
C GLU A 61 -12.91 -11.40 10.67
N ALA A 62 -14.16 -11.05 11.02
CA ALA A 62 -15.31 -11.92 10.84
C ALA A 62 -15.59 -12.28 9.37
N LYS A 63 -15.13 -11.46 8.43
CA LYS A 63 -15.18 -11.72 6.97
C LYS A 63 -13.97 -12.50 6.45
N GLY A 64 -13.09 -12.99 7.32
CA GLY A 64 -11.96 -13.83 6.95
C GLY A 64 -10.71 -13.07 6.50
N PHE A 65 -10.62 -11.77 6.81
CA PHE A 65 -9.37 -11.01 6.66
C PHE A 65 -8.50 -11.11 7.92
N THR A 66 -7.19 -10.96 7.75
CA THR A 66 -6.25 -10.72 8.84
C THR A 66 -5.90 -9.25 8.85
N VAL A 67 -6.34 -8.50 9.86
CA VAL A 67 -6.00 -7.08 10.00
C VAL A 67 -4.77 -6.94 10.90
N HIS A 68 -3.66 -6.51 10.32
CA HIS A 68 -2.37 -6.45 11.00
C HIS A 68 -2.19 -5.19 11.85
N GLY A 69 -2.88 -4.10 11.51
CA GLY A 69 -2.81 -2.85 12.26
C GLY A 69 -3.48 -1.69 11.52
N ILE A 70 -3.44 -0.52 12.16
CA ILE A 70 -3.86 0.75 11.56
C ILE A 70 -2.64 1.66 11.54
N ILE A 71 -2.19 2.02 10.35
CA ILE A 71 -1.10 2.99 10.15
C ILE A 71 -1.75 4.36 9.94
N THR A 72 -1.24 5.36 10.64
CA THR A 72 -1.75 6.74 10.58
C THR A 72 -0.61 7.74 10.38
N PRO A 73 -0.90 8.99 9.96
CA PRO A 73 0.12 10.03 9.88
C PRO A 73 0.84 10.26 11.21
N CYS A 74 0.16 10.01 12.33
CA CYS A 74 0.76 10.16 13.66
C CYS A 74 2.00 9.28 13.84
N ASP A 75 2.06 8.12 13.16
CA ASP A 75 3.21 7.22 13.23
C ASP A 75 4.51 7.88 12.75
N LEU A 76 4.45 8.84 11.83
CA LEU A 76 5.64 9.47 11.24
C LEU A 76 6.48 10.27 12.25
N VAL A 77 5.86 10.72 13.33
CA VAL A 77 6.49 11.55 14.37
C VAL A 77 6.13 11.09 15.79
N TRP A 78 5.56 9.88 15.94
CA TRP A 78 4.92 9.46 17.19
C TRP A 78 5.87 9.49 18.38
N ASN A 79 7.09 8.99 18.22
CA ASN A 79 8.05 8.88 19.32
C ASN A 79 8.69 10.23 19.69
N GLN A 80 8.69 11.19 18.77
CA GLN A 80 9.17 12.56 19.00
C GLN A 80 8.07 13.44 19.61
N MET A 81 6.83 13.29 19.13
CA MET A 81 5.67 14.00 19.64
C MET A 81 5.16 13.29 20.90
N THR A 82 5.89 13.39 22.02
CA THR A 82 5.43 12.86 23.33
C THR A 82 4.25 13.67 23.87
N ARG A 83 3.63 13.19 24.95
CA ARG A 83 2.57 13.95 25.65
C ARG A 83 3.08 15.32 26.12
N GLU A 84 4.28 15.34 26.69
CA GLU A 84 4.90 16.55 27.24
C GLU A 84 5.21 17.55 26.11
N ASN A 85 5.71 17.05 24.98
CA ASN A 85 5.99 17.88 23.80
C ASN A 85 4.72 18.42 23.15
N ALA A 86 3.67 17.60 23.06
CA ALA A 86 2.36 18.05 22.58
C ALA A 86 1.79 19.16 23.48
N HIS A 87 1.78 18.95 24.79
CA HIS A 87 1.33 19.96 25.76
C HIS A 87 2.15 21.25 25.70
N ARG A 88 3.47 21.12 25.56
CA ARG A 88 4.35 22.27 25.39
C ARG A 88 4.01 23.04 24.11
N PHE A 89 3.77 22.34 23.01
CA PHE A 89 3.42 22.98 21.74
C PHE A 89 2.07 23.71 21.81
N ASP A 90 1.05 23.12 22.44
CA ASP A 90 -0.25 23.79 22.67
C ASP A 90 -0.08 25.10 23.46
N GLN A 91 0.72 25.10 24.53
CA GLN A 91 1.02 26.31 25.28
C GLN A 91 1.69 27.40 24.43
N LEU A 92 2.55 27.01 23.49
CA LEU A 92 3.18 27.96 22.56
C LEU A 92 2.14 28.55 21.59
N LEU A 93 1.23 27.72 21.07
CA LEU A 93 0.15 28.18 20.20
C LEU A 93 -0.84 29.10 20.92
N VAL A 94 -1.20 28.80 22.17
CA VAL A 94 -2.06 29.66 22.98
C VAL A 94 -1.41 31.04 23.18
N LYS A 95 -0.13 31.07 23.57
CA LYS A 95 0.61 32.33 23.73
C LYS A 95 0.71 33.14 22.44
N ALA A 96 1.00 32.49 21.32
CA ALA A 96 1.05 33.14 20.01
C ALA A 96 -0.29 33.81 19.67
N ARG A 97 -1.40 33.09 19.88
CA ARG A 97 -2.77 33.62 19.68
C ARG A 97 -3.07 34.81 20.59
N GLU A 98 -2.67 34.75 21.86
CA GLU A 98 -2.82 35.86 22.82
C GLU A 98 -2.04 37.12 22.39
N THR A 99 -0.89 36.95 21.73
CA THR A 99 -0.09 38.05 21.18
C THR A 99 -0.57 38.58 19.83
N GLY A 100 -1.69 38.07 19.31
CA GLY A 100 -2.28 38.51 18.03
C GLY A 100 -1.60 37.92 16.80
N GLU A 101 -0.73 36.93 16.98
CA GLU A 101 -0.28 36.08 15.87
C GLU A 101 -1.49 35.25 15.43
N LYS A 102 -2.01 35.52 14.22
CA LYS A 102 -3.20 34.83 13.68
C LYS A 102 -2.94 33.33 13.55
N GLU A 103 -3.99 32.53 13.35
CA GLU A 103 -3.92 31.07 13.13
C GLU A 103 -3.03 30.68 11.94
N TYR A 104 -1.71 30.68 12.13
CA TYR A 104 -0.69 30.31 11.13
C TYR A 104 -0.59 28.80 10.90
N LEU A 105 -1.59 28.04 11.36
CA LEU A 105 -1.45 26.59 11.50
C LEU A 105 -1.50 25.84 10.16
N TYR A 106 -1.91 26.46 9.04
CA TYR A 106 -2.25 25.70 7.83
C TYR A 106 -1.84 26.33 6.48
N THR A 107 -1.01 27.39 6.45
CA THR A 107 -0.41 27.93 5.21
C THR A 107 1.10 27.60 5.15
N ASP A 108 1.64 27.35 3.95
CA ASP A 108 2.98 26.75 3.79
C ASP A 108 4.13 27.59 4.35
N ASN A 109 4.23 28.87 4.00
CA ASN A 109 5.40 29.67 4.37
C ASN A 109 5.36 30.22 5.81
N GLU A 110 4.17 30.56 6.33
CA GLU A 110 4.05 31.23 7.63
C GLU A 110 4.26 30.28 8.81
N PHE A 111 3.93 29.00 8.64
CA PHE A 111 4.17 27.98 9.66
C PHE A 111 5.66 27.69 9.84
N ASP A 112 6.41 27.61 8.74
CA ASP A 112 7.85 27.34 8.80
C ASP A 112 8.62 28.49 9.47
N ASP A 113 8.22 29.73 9.20
CA ASP A 113 8.73 30.93 9.89
C ASP A 113 8.37 30.92 11.38
N PHE A 114 7.11 30.58 11.71
CA PHE A 114 6.64 30.46 13.09
C PHE A 114 7.43 29.42 13.87
N ILE A 115 7.56 28.21 13.33
CA ILE A 115 8.33 27.15 13.97
C ILE A 115 9.80 27.57 14.10
N SER A 116 10.40 28.17 13.07
CA SER A 116 11.81 28.60 13.11
C SER A 116 12.10 29.55 14.28
N LYS A 117 11.19 30.47 14.60
CA LYS A 117 11.31 31.35 15.77
C LYS A 117 11.21 30.60 17.09
N LEU A 118 10.39 29.56 17.16
CA LEU A 118 10.17 28.78 18.38
C LEU A 118 11.31 27.80 18.69
N ARG A 119 12.11 27.41 17.68
CA ARG A 119 13.14 26.36 17.81
C ARG A 119 14.22 26.68 18.84
N GLU A 120 14.65 27.94 18.95
CA GLU A 120 15.71 28.34 19.89
C GLU A 120 15.39 27.94 21.34
N ASP A 121 14.14 28.16 21.76
CA ASP A 121 13.67 27.85 23.12
C ASP A 121 12.99 26.48 23.25
N ASN A 122 12.78 25.77 22.14
CA ASN A 122 12.03 24.51 22.09
C ASN A 122 12.71 23.49 21.15
N PRO A 123 13.87 22.94 21.54
CA PRO A 123 14.70 22.08 20.69
C PRO A 123 14.04 20.75 20.29
N PHE A 124 12.94 20.35 20.95
CA PHE A 124 12.18 19.17 20.53
C PHE A 124 11.58 19.33 19.12
N LEU A 125 11.32 20.57 18.68
CA LEU A 125 10.79 20.89 17.35
C LEU A 125 11.75 20.47 16.23
N ASP A 126 13.07 20.45 16.48
CA ASP A 126 14.06 20.00 15.49
C ASP A 126 13.78 18.57 15.02
N ASN A 127 13.34 17.71 15.94
CA ASN A 127 13.08 16.30 15.63
C ASN A 127 11.73 16.06 14.94
N LEU A 128 10.91 17.10 14.76
CA LEU A 128 9.58 17.01 14.14
C LEU A 128 9.54 17.56 12.72
N LEU A 129 10.60 18.28 12.31
CA LEU A 129 10.68 18.99 11.03
C LEU A 129 11.39 18.22 9.94
N ASP A 130 12.12 17.17 10.32
CA ASP A 130 12.82 16.27 9.43
C ASP A 130 12.19 14.88 9.50
N TYR A 131 12.04 14.24 8.35
CA TYR A 131 11.52 12.88 8.29
C TYR A 131 12.55 11.88 8.83
N GLN A 132 12.23 11.22 9.95
CA GLN A 132 13.15 10.34 10.69
C GLN A 132 12.53 8.95 10.91
N PRO A 133 12.42 8.11 9.86
CA PRO A 133 11.69 6.84 9.95
C PRO A 133 12.35 5.81 10.86
N ASP A 134 13.66 5.89 11.12
CA ASP A 134 14.36 5.00 12.07
C ASP A 134 13.91 5.17 13.52
N LYS A 135 13.28 6.30 13.85
CA LYS A 135 12.81 6.59 15.20
C LYS A 135 11.35 6.20 15.42
N ASN A 136 10.64 5.73 14.39
CA ASN A 136 9.21 5.47 14.44
C ASN A 136 8.87 4.08 13.90
N ILE A 137 7.67 3.59 14.22
CA ILE A 137 7.20 2.25 13.84
C ILE A 137 5.78 2.39 13.29
N PRO A 138 5.47 1.80 12.12
CA PRO A 138 4.12 1.88 11.56
C PRO A 138 3.10 1.21 12.49
N GLY A 139 1.97 1.89 12.71
CA GLY A 139 0.85 1.44 13.56
C GLY A 139 1.05 1.56 15.08
N ALA A 140 2.20 2.04 15.54
CA ALA A 140 2.48 2.21 16.96
C ALA A 140 1.55 3.25 17.62
N ALA A 141 1.17 4.29 16.89
CA ALA A 141 0.31 5.36 17.38
C ALA A 141 -1.10 4.84 17.71
N PHE A 142 -1.73 4.11 16.78
CA PHE A 142 -3.05 3.53 17.03
C PHE A 142 -3.00 2.44 18.10
N GLN A 143 -1.95 1.62 18.14
CA GLN A 143 -1.78 0.62 19.19
C GLN A 143 -1.75 1.25 20.60
N ALA A 144 -1.04 2.37 20.74
CA ALA A 144 -1.02 3.13 21.99
C ALA A 144 -2.41 3.70 22.32
N ALA A 145 -3.11 4.28 21.34
CA ALA A 145 -4.46 4.80 21.52
C ALA A 145 -5.46 3.71 21.94
N ARG A 146 -5.42 2.54 21.30
CA ARG A 146 -6.25 1.38 21.65
C ARG A 146 -6.02 0.91 23.09
N LYS A 147 -4.76 0.79 23.52
CA LYS A 147 -4.42 0.37 24.89
C LYS A 147 -5.00 1.33 25.94
N ASP A 148 -5.06 2.61 25.62
CA ASP A 148 -5.60 3.64 26.49
C ASP A 148 -7.13 3.71 26.44
N PHE A 149 -7.72 3.51 25.26
CA PHE A 149 -9.17 3.35 25.09
C PHE A 149 -9.72 2.16 25.90
N GLU A 150 -9.01 1.04 25.93
CA GLU A 150 -9.41 -0.16 26.68
C GLU A 150 -9.49 0.08 28.21
N LYS A 151 -8.81 1.11 28.73
CA LYS A 151 -8.84 1.48 30.16
C LYS A 151 -9.96 2.45 30.53
N LEU A 152 -10.68 2.99 29.54
CA LEU A 152 -11.75 3.95 29.79
C LEU A 152 -12.93 3.28 30.51
N THR A 153 -13.44 3.96 31.55
CA THR A 153 -14.65 3.54 32.28
C THR A 153 -15.93 3.86 31.52
N ALA A 154 -15.91 4.90 30.68
CA ALA A 154 -17.01 5.30 29.80
C ALA A 154 -16.48 5.52 28.37
N LYS A 155 -17.19 4.96 27.38
CA LYS A 155 -16.81 4.97 25.95
C LYS A 155 -17.78 5.75 25.06
N ASP A 156 -18.73 6.44 25.67
CA ASP A 156 -19.75 7.27 25.00
C ASP A 156 -19.23 8.64 24.51
N GLY A 157 -17.92 8.89 24.63
CA GLY A 157 -17.29 10.16 24.28
C GLY A 157 -17.46 11.27 25.33
N SER A 158 -18.14 11.02 26.45
CA SER A 158 -18.28 12.00 27.55
C SER A 158 -16.96 12.26 28.29
N VAL A 159 -16.04 11.28 28.24
CA VAL A 159 -14.68 11.38 28.80
C VAL A 159 -13.69 11.50 27.65
N PRO A 160 -12.73 12.45 27.68
CA PRO A 160 -11.71 12.55 26.64
C PRO A 160 -10.77 11.34 26.67
N MET A 161 -10.10 11.08 25.54
CA MET A 161 -9.02 10.09 25.52
C MET A 161 -7.94 10.47 26.54
N PRO A 162 -7.42 9.51 27.33
CA PRO A 162 -6.49 9.82 28.40
C PRO A 162 -5.13 10.25 27.84
N ASN A 163 -4.23 10.70 28.73
CA ASN A 163 -2.85 11.05 28.39
C ASN A 163 -2.68 12.12 27.28
N GLY A 164 -3.69 12.97 27.06
CA GLY A 164 -3.63 14.01 26.04
C GLY A 164 -3.56 13.44 24.62
N LEU A 165 -4.07 12.23 24.37
CA LEU A 165 -3.96 11.55 23.08
C LEU A 165 -4.58 12.33 21.91
N LEU A 166 -5.69 13.04 22.14
CA LEU A 166 -6.31 13.87 21.10
C LEU A 166 -5.39 15.01 20.68
N GLU A 167 -4.82 15.72 21.65
CA GLU A 167 -3.89 16.81 21.43
C GLU A 167 -2.61 16.32 20.73
N ARG A 168 -2.01 15.25 21.26
CA ARG A 168 -0.82 14.61 20.70
C ARG A 168 -1.04 14.18 19.25
N SER A 169 -2.14 13.47 18.96
CA SER A 169 -2.45 13.03 17.58
C SER A 169 -2.76 14.20 16.65
N THR A 170 -3.40 15.26 17.15
CA THR A 170 -3.66 16.46 16.36
C THR A 170 -2.39 17.12 15.89
N PHE A 171 -1.42 17.33 16.79
CA PHE A 171 -0.14 17.93 16.40
C PHE A 171 0.73 16.97 15.59
N ALA A 172 0.78 15.69 15.96
CA ALA A 172 1.53 14.70 15.19
C ALA A 172 1.08 14.65 13.74
N LYS A 173 -0.24 14.63 13.49
CA LYS A 173 -0.80 14.72 12.15
C LYS A 173 -0.39 16.02 11.44
N GLY A 174 -0.52 17.16 12.10
CA GLY A 174 -0.13 18.46 11.51
C GLY A 174 1.33 18.49 11.06
N PHE A 175 2.26 17.98 11.88
CA PHE A 175 3.68 17.86 11.48
C PHE A 175 3.89 16.83 10.37
N ALA A 176 3.20 15.70 10.40
CA ALA A 176 3.25 14.68 9.35
C ALA A 176 2.85 15.23 7.97
N ASP A 177 1.77 16.01 7.90
CA ASP A 177 1.32 16.66 6.67
C ASP A 177 2.37 17.64 6.13
N ARG A 178 3.05 18.37 7.02
CA ARG A 178 4.14 19.28 6.63
C ARG A 178 5.38 18.56 6.14
N LEU A 179 5.74 17.42 6.75
CA LEU A 179 6.83 16.59 6.27
C LEU A 179 6.56 16.13 4.83
N ALA A 180 5.32 15.73 4.52
CA ALA A 180 4.94 15.32 3.18
C ALA A 180 5.07 16.47 2.16
N ASN A 181 4.55 17.66 2.50
CA ASN A 181 4.69 18.85 1.65
C ASN A 181 6.15 19.20 1.37
N ARG A 182 7.03 19.17 2.40
CA ARG A 182 8.46 19.45 2.25
C ARG A 182 9.19 18.43 1.38
N MET A 183 8.71 17.19 1.35
CA MET A 183 9.22 16.13 0.48
C MET A 183 8.56 16.14 -0.91
N ASN A 184 7.78 17.18 -1.24
CA ASN A 184 7.06 17.36 -2.50
C ASN A 184 6.07 16.23 -2.81
N TYR A 185 5.45 15.68 -1.77
CA TYR A 185 4.35 14.74 -1.91
C TYR A 185 3.01 15.46 -1.77
N LYS A 186 2.05 15.13 -2.63
CA LYS A 186 0.68 15.67 -2.56
C LYS A 186 -0.12 15.19 -1.34
N HIS A 187 0.30 14.08 -0.71
CA HIS A 187 -0.38 13.54 0.46
C HIS A 187 0.55 12.78 1.40
N THR A 188 0.26 12.83 2.70
CA THR A 188 1.03 12.21 3.79
C THR A 188 1.14 10.68 3.70
N LYS A 189 0.23 10.06 2.96
CA LYS A 189 0.21 8.60 2.76
C LYS A 189 1.42 8.08 1.98
N ALA A 190 2.10 8.92 1.20
CA ALA A 190 3.39 8.55 0.60
C ALA A 190 4.47 8.30 1.68
N LEU A 191 4.55 9.16 2.70
CA LEU A 191 5.48 8.94 3.81
C LEU A 191 5.03 7.80 4.73
N MET A 192 3.73 7.58 4.89
CA MET A 192 3.23 6.39 5.60
C MET A 192 3.62 5.10 4.86
N LEU A 193 3.62 5.12 3.52
CA LEU A 193 4.07 3.99 2.70
C LEU A 193 5.58 3.78 2.84
N ASP A 194 6.37 4.85 2.79
CA ASP A 194 7.81 4.79 3.03
C ASP A 194 8.13 4.14 4.39
N LEU A 195 7.47 4.62 5.46
CA LEU A 195 7.61 4.07 6.79
C LEU A 195 7.21 2.59 6.83
N PHE A 196 6.10 2.21 6.17
CA PHE A 196 5.71 0.80 6.06
C PHE A 196 6.77 -0.03 5.36
N LEU A 197 7.30 0.44 4.21
CA LEU A 197 8.28 -0.29 3.41
C LEU A 197 9.59 -0.53 4.17
N LYS A 198 10.03 0.44 4.97
CA LYS A 198 11.21 0.32 5.84
C LYS A 198 11.07 -0.81 6.86
N TYR A 199 9.86 -1.05 7.37
CA TYR A 199 9.55 -2.10 8.36
C TYR A 199 8.72 -3.24 7.76
N LYS A 200 8.71 -3.36 6.43
CA LYS A 200 7.86 -4.30 5.72
C LYS A 200 8.16 -5.73 6.18
N PRO A 201 7.17 -6.50 6.65
CA PRO A 201 7.39 -7.89 6.99
C PRO A 201 7.90 -8.69 5.77
N ASP A 202 8.77 -9.67 6.02
CA ASP A 202 9.37 -10.50 4.96
C ASP A 202 8.34 -11.27 4.13
N TRP A 203 7.20 -11.61 4.74
CA TRP A 203 6.11 -12.32 4.07
C TRP A 203 5.34 -11.46 3.06
N VAL A 204 5.50 -10.14 3.04
CA VAL A 204 4.79 -9.26 2.08
C VAL A 204 5.48 -9.32 0.72
N SER A 205 4.77 -9.80 -0.30
CA SER A 205 5.27 -9.93 -1.69
C SER A 205 4.96 -8.73 -2.58
N ASP A 206 3.79 -8.10 -2.38
CA ASP A 206 3.25 -7.04 -3.22
C ASP A 206 2.27 -6.21 -2.39
N ILE A 207 2.06 -4.95 -2.77
CA ILE A 207 1.16 -4.03 -2.06
C ILE A 207 0.06 -3.56 -3.00
N LEU A 208 -1.17 -3.59 -2.52
CA LEU A 208 -2.28 -2.81 -3.06
C LEU A 208 -2.58 -1.65 -2.11
N ILE A 209 -2.73 -0.44 -2.63
CA ILE A 209 -3.25 0.71 -1.90
C ILE A 209 -4.58 1.11 -2.51
N ALA A 210 -5.64 1.17 -1.71
CA ALA A 210 -6.95 1.66 -2.15
C ALA A 210 -7.32 2.91 -1.37
N ASP A 211 -7.78 3.94 -2.08
CA ASP A 211 -8.11 5.25 -1.52
C ASP A 211 -9.14 5.97 -2.42
N ASP A 212 -9.99 6.82 -1.85
CA ASP A 212 -10.95 7.63 -2.62
C ASP A 212 -10.36 8.97 -3.10
N LEU A 213 -9.20 9.37 -2.57
CA LEU A 213 -8.56 10.63 -2.90
C LEU A 213 -7.54 10.49 -4.03
N THR A 214 -7.78 11.18 -5.15
CA THR A 214 -6.81 11.27 -6.26
C THR A 214 -5.44 11.76 -5.81
N ALA A 215 -5.39 12.71 -4.87
CA ALA A 215 -4.12 13.22 -4.32
C ALA A 215 -3.28 12.12 -3.65
N VAL A 216 -3.91 11.13 -3.03
CA VAL A 216 -3.21 9.95 -2.48
C VAL A 216 -2.63 9.12 -3.62
N ILE A 217 -3.45 8.77 -4.61
CA ILE A 217 -3.03 7.94 -5.75
C ILE A 217 -1.86 8.58 -6.49
N GLU A 218 -1.93 9.88 -6.76
CA GLU A 218 -0.86 10.65 -7.38
C GLU A 218 0.40 10.68 -6.51
N SER A 219 0.25 10.88 -5.20
CA SER A 219 1.38 10.90 -4.28
C SER A 219 2.08 9.55 -4.16
N ILE A 220 1.35 8.43 -4.23
CA ILE A 220 1.94 7.09 -4.31
C ILE A 220 2.65 6.88 -5.66
N LYS A 221 2.11 7.40 -6.76
CA LYS A 221 2.79 7.36 -8.06
C LYS A 221 4.12 8.13 -8.01
N GLU A 222 4.11 9.36 -7.48
CA GLU A 222 5.32 10.17 -7.26
C GLU A 222 6.34 9.44 -6.39
N TYR A 223 5.90 8.77 -5.32
CA TYR A 223 6.77 7.95 -4.47
C TYR A 223 7.43 6.82 -5.26
N ARG A 224 6.68 6.06 -6.08
CA ARG A 224 7.23 4.97 -6.90
C ARG A 224 8.27 5.48 -7.88
N GLU A 225 8.02 6.62 -8.52
CA GLU A 225 8.95 7.24 -9.48
C GLU A 225 10.23 7.71 -8.78
N GLN A 226 10.12 8.36 -7.62
CA GLN A 226 11.27 8.89 -6.88
C GLN A 226 12.11 7.81 -6.21
N GLN A 227 11.47 6.81 -5.59
CA GLN A 227 12.15 5.80 -4.77
C GLN A 227 12.43 4.49 -5.51
N SER A 228 11.75 4.22 -6.63
CA SER A 228 11.91 3.00 -7.43
C SER A 228 11.95 1.71 -6.59
N PRO A 229 10.90 1.43 -5.80
CA PRO A 229 10.91 0.29 -4.89
C PRO A 229 10.98 -1.04 -5.65
N ASP A 230 11.79 -1.98 -5.13
CA ASP A 230 11.89 -3.37 -5.61
C ASP A 230 10.72 -4.23 -5.11
N LEU A 231 9.50 -3.70 -5.29
CA LEU A 231 8.24 -4.28 -4.86
C LEU A 231 7.13 -3.70 -5.71
N ALA A 232 6.19 -4.52 -6.19
CA ALA A 232 5.02 -3.98 -6.88
C ALA A 232 4.10 -3.25 -5.90
N ILE A 233 3.72 -2.03 -6.26
CA ILE A 233 2.81 -1.20 -5.48
C ILE A 233 1.70 -0.74 -6.41
N ALA A 234 0.55 -1.41 -6.34
CA ALA A 234 -0.64 -1.07 -7.09
C ALA A 234 -1.47 -0.02 -6.34
N THR A 235 -2.12 0.85 -7.08
CA THR A 235 -3.02 1.87 -6.55
C THR A 235 -4.40 1.71 -7.17
N LEU A 236 -5.43 1.78 -6.36
CA LEU A 236 -6.83 1.71 -6.76
C LEU A 236 -7.53 2.98 -6.26
N LEU A 237 -7.98 3.82 -7.19
CA LEU A 237 -8.88 4.91 -6.87
C LEU A 237 -10.29 4.34 -6.68
N VAL A 238 -10.84 4.50 -5.49
CA VAL A 238 -12.22 4.13 -5.18
C VAL A 238 -13.13 5.30 -5.52
N THR A 239 -14.02 5.11 -6.49
CA THR A 239 -14.98 6.14 -6.89
C THR A 239 -16.35 5.89 -6.28
N ASN A 240 -16.99 6.98 -5.86
CA ASN A 240 -18.26 6.94 -5.14
C ASN A 240 -19.31 7.76 -5.86
N LYS A 241 -20.54 7.24 -5.91
CA LYS A 241 -21.72 8.00 -6.32
C LYS A 241 -22.49 8.47 -5.10
N LEU A 242 -22.96 9.72 -5.17
CA LEU A 242 -23.92 10.28 -4.24
C LEU A 242 -25.33 9.95 -4.73
N ASN A 243 -26.08 9.18 -3.94
CA ASN A 243 -27.51 8.96 -4.17
C ASN A 243 -28.28 9.43 -2.92
N ASN A 244 -29.12 10.45 -3.06
CA ASN A 244 -30.02 10.92 -1.99
C ASN A 244 -29.34 11.16 -0.63
N ARG A 245 -28.11 11.71 -0.62
CA ARG A 245 -27.23 11.99 0.54
C ARG A 245 -26.42 10.81 1.09
N ASP A 246 -26.65 9.60 0.59
CA ASP A 246 -25.85 8.43 0.95
C ASP A 246 -24.73 8.21 -0.07
N LEU A 247 -23.57 7.78 0.42
CA LEU A 247 -22.44 7.38 -0.42
C LEU A 247 -22.55 5.88 -0.72
N TYR A 248 -22.32 5.51 -1.98
CA TYR A 248 -22.24 4.12 -2.42
C TYR A 248 -21.05 3.93 -3.36
N PRO A 249 -20.45 2.72 -3.39
CA PRO A 249 -19.39 2.43 -4.34
C PRO A 249 -19.99 2.54 -5.75
N ASP A 250 -19.35 3.33 -6.59
CA ASP A 250 -19.72 3.41 -8.01
C ASP A 250 -19.22 2.17 -8.76
N GLN A 251 -18.07 1.65 -8.32
CA GLN A 251 -17.39 0.55 -8.97
C GLN A 251 -18.06 -0.81 -8.72
N SER A 252 -18.23 -1.53 -9.82
CA SER A 252 -18.59 -2.93 -9.87
C SER A 252 -17.45 -3.83 -9.40
N ALA A 253 -17.79 -5.07 -9.07
CA ALA A 253 -16.82 -6.08 -8.69
C ALA A 253 -15.79 -6.38 -9.80
N GLU A 254 -16.19 -6.26 -11.07
CA GLU A 254 -15.35 -6.50 -12.25
C GLU A 254 -14.32 -5.37 -12.45
N GLU A 255 -14.70 -4.11 -12.21
CA GLU A 255 -13.77 -2.98 -12.26
C GLU A 255 -12.65 -3.11 -11.22
N TYR A 256 -12.98 -3.59 -10.02
CA TYR A 256 -11.98 -3.92 -9.02
C TYR A 256 -11.09 -5.09 -9.45
N ASP A 257 -11.65 -6.17 -10.00
CA ASP A 257 -10.85 -7.31 -10.46
C ASP A 257 -9.85 -6.90 -11.56
N ASN A 258 -10.26 -6.02 -12.48
CA ASN A 258 -9.38 -5.47 -13.50
C ASN A 258 -8.23 -4.65 -12.91
N ALA A 259 -8.51 -3.82 -11.90
CA ALA A 259 -7.48 -3.05 -11.20
C ALA A 259 -6.50 -3.95 -10.40
N LEU A 260 -6.97 -5.11 -9.94
CA LEU A 260 -6.19 -6.09 -9.19
C LEU A 260 -5.43 -7.09 -10.06
N ALA A 261 -5.68 -7.12 -11.37
CA ALA A 261 -5.11 -8.09 -12.30
C ALA A 261 -3.57 -8.15 -12.24
N ALA A 262 -2.91 -7.00 -12.13
CA ALA A 262 -1.45 -6.93 -11.99
C ALA A 262 -0.95 -7.65 -10.73
N ILE A 263 -1.58 -7.39 -9.58
CA ILE A 263 -1.23 -8.04 -8.30
C ILE A 263 -1.53 -9.55 -8.36
N ALA A 264 -2.64 -9.94 -8.98
CA ALA A 264 -3.01 -11.34 -9.15
C ALA A 264 -1.99 -12.11 -10.02
N LEU A 265 -1.57 -11.53 -11.15
CA LEU A 265 -0.51 -12.06 -12.01
C LEU A 265 0.80 -12.27 -11.24
N LEU A 266 1.25 -11.23 -10.56
CA LEU A 266 2.48 -11.21 -9.79
C LEU A 266 2.48 -12.23 -8.64
N THR A 267 1.34 -12.37 -7.96
CA THR A 267 1.13 -13.37 -6.91
C THR A 267 1.19 -14.80 -7.46
N ARG A 268 0.57 -15.06 -8.62
CA ARG A 268 0.62 -16.37 -9.28
C ARG A 268 2.05 -16.78 -9.65
N ILE A 269 2.86 -15.86 -10.14
CA ILE A 269 4.27 -16.11 -10.45
C ILE A 269 5.06 -16.43 -9.17
N ALA A 270 4.85 -15.67 -8.09
CA ALA A 270 5.50 -15.93 -6.80
C ALA A 270 5.13 -17.32 -6.25
N ALA A 271 3.85 -17.71 -6.28
CA ALA A 271 3.41 -19.03 -5.85
C ALA A 271 4.02 -20.17 -6.70
N GLN A 272 4.22 -19.93 -7.99
CA GLN A 272 4.89 -20.89 -8.88
C GLN A 272 6.39 -21.02 -8.54
N ILE A 273 7.07 -19.93 -8.16
CA ILE A 273 8.45 -19.96 -7.66
C ILE A 273 8.53 -20.79 -6.37
N ASP A 274 7.69 -20.50 -5.37
CA ASP A 274 7.61 -21.23 -4.09
C ASP A 274 7.39 -22.74 -4.34
N THR A 275 6.50 -23.08 -5.28
CA THR A 275 6.21 -24.47 -5.65
C THR A 275 7.45 -25.16 -6.25
N LEU A 276 8.23 -24.47 -7.08
CA LEU A 276 9.44 -25.02 -7.70
C LEU A 276 10.56 -25.22 -6.68
N GLU A 277 10.72 -24.29 -5.73
CA GLU A 277 11.68 -24.39 -4.64
C GLU A 277 11.42 -25.61 -3.77
N GLN A 278 10.14 -25.84 -3.42
CA GLN A 278 9.70 -27.00 -2.63
C GLN A 278 9.80 -28.33 -3.41
N SER A 279 9.66 -28.28 -4.74
CA SER A 279 9.66 -29.47 -5.61
C SER A 279 11.05 -29.83 -6.17
N SER A 280 12.11 -29.16 -5.72
CA SER A 280 13.46 -29.19 -6.31
C SER A 280 14.12 -30.58 -6.39
N ILE A 281 13.68 -31.55 -5.58
CA ILE A 281 14.25 -32.92 -5.52
C ILE A 281 13.92 -33.76 -6.77
N PHE A 282 12.91 -33.37 -7.57
CA PHE A 282 12.40 -34.15 -8.71
C PHE A 282 12.45 -33.42 -10.05
N LEU A 283 13.24 -32.36 -10.16
CA LEU A 283 13.31 -31.52 -11.36
C LEU A 283 14.72 -31.53 -11.95
N ARG A 284 14.82 -31.52 -13.29
CA ARG A 284 16.05 -31.17 -13.98
C ARG A 284 16.24 -29.65 -13.89
N ASN A 285 17.31 -29.21 -13.25
CA ASN A 285 17.70 -27.80 -13.08
C ASN A 285 16.59 -26.87 -12.55
N PRO A 286 15.97 -27.15 -11.39
CA PRO A 286 14.93 -26.28 -10.81
C PRO A 286 15.41 -24.83 -10.62
N GLU A 287 16.69 -24.65 -10.29
CA GLU A 287 17.33 -23.34 -10.12
C GLU A 287 17.21 -22.45 -11.37
N LEU A 288 17.35 -23.02 -12.58
CA LEU A 288 17.20 -22.24 -13.82
C LEU A 288 15.76 -21.80 -14.03
N LYS A 289 14.78 -22.67 -13.72
CA LYS A 289 13.36 -22.32 -13.82
C LYS A 289 12.96 -21.25 -12.82
N ILE A 290 13.44 -21.39 -11.58
CA ILE A 290 13.24 -20.40 -10.51
C ILE A 290 13.81 -19.05 -10.96
N LYS A 291 15.06 -19.03 -11.43
CA LYS A 291 15.72 -17.80 -11.87
C LYS A 291 15.00 -17.17 -13.08
N ALA A 292 14.47 -17.98 -13.99
CA ALA A 292 13.67 -17.49 -15.11
C ALA A 292 12.37 -16.83 -14.67
N PHE A 293 11.64 -17.42 -13.73
CA PHE A 293 10.45 -16.79 -13.17
C PHE A 293 10.78 -15.55 -12.32
N GLN A 294 11.90 -15.53 -11.60
CA GLN A 294 12.38 -14.34 -10.88
C GLN A 294 12.68 -13.18 -11.85
N ASN A 295 13.30 -13.48 -13.00
CA ASN A 295 13.52 -12.48 -14.05
C ASN A 295 12.21 -11.97 -14.65
N LEU A 296 11.28 -12.87 -15.03
CA LEU A 296 9.96 -12.46 -15.53
C LEU A 296 9.25 -11.55 -14.54
N ARG A 297 9.25 -11.94 -13.25
CA ARG A 297 8.65 -11.14 -12.20
C ARG A 297 9.31 -9.77 -12.10
N SER A 298 10.65 -9.70 -12.12
CA SER A 298 11.38 -8.44 -12.05
C SER A 298 11.05 -7.51 -13.23
N GLU A 299 10.97 -8.07 -14.45
CA GLU A 299 10.57 -7.33 -15.65
C GLU A 299 9.12 -6.81 -15.55
N LEU A 300 8.19 -7.63 -15.07
CA LEU A 300 6.80 -7.23 -14.85
C LEU A 300 6.66 -6.16 -13.76
N VAL A 301 7.40 -6.27 -12.65
CA VAL A 301 7.41 -5.25 -11.57
C VAL A 301 7.98 -3.94 -12.09
N SER A 302 9.09 -4.00 -12.83
CA SER A 302 9.70 -2.81 -13.43
C SER A 302 8.77 -2.13 -14.43
N ALA A 303 8.09 -2.91 -15.28
CA ALA A 303 7.11 -2.37 -16.21
C ALA A 303 5.91 -1.76 -15.46
N PHE A 304 5.40 -2.45 -14.44
CA PHE A 304 4.25 -2.02 -13.65
C PHE A 304 4.51 -0.75 -12.83
N ASN A 305 5.68 -0.63 -12.19
CA ASN A 305 6.07 0.55 -11.42
C ASN A 305 6.56 1.71 -12.29
N GLY A 306 6.87 1.44 -13.57
CA GLY A 306 7.32 2.44 -14.54
C GLY A 306 6.22 3.42 -14.95
N ASN A 307 6.54 4.28 -15.91
CA ASN A 307 5.64 5.29 -16.47
C ASN A 307 5.25 5.02 -17.93
N THR A 308 5.71 3.90 -18.49
CA THR A 308 5.47 3.54 -19.89
C THR A 308 4.35 2.52 -19.95
N GLU A 309 3.41 2.73 -20.87
CA GLU A 309 2.36 1.76 -21.16
C GLU A 309 3.00 0.44 -21.63
N ALA A 310 2.57 -0.69 -21.06
CA ALA A 310 3.10 -2.00 -21.41
C ALA A 310 2.00 -3.07 -21.40
N ILE A 311 1.95 -3.88 -22.45
CA ILE A 311 1.00 -5.00 -22.56
C ILE A 311 1.65 -6.24 -21.96
N VAL A 312 0.97 -6.90 -21.02
CA VAL A 312 1.50 -8.08 -20.31
C VAL A 312 1.82 -9.22 -21.27
N GLY A 313 0.99 -9.45 -22.30
CA GLY A 313 1.25 -10.47 -23.32
C GLY A 313 2.60 -10.28 -24.01
N ASP A 314 2.90 -9.04 -24.43
CA ASP A 314 4.15 -8.67 -25.10
C ASP A 314 5.34 -8.83 -24.15
N LEU A 315 5.19 -8.46 -22.87
CA LEU A 315 6.24 -8.64 -21.86
C LEU A 315 6.59 -10.12 -21.67
N ILE A 316 5.58 -10.99 -21.54
CA ILE A 316 5.80 -12.44 -21.39
C ILE A 316 6.45 -13.01 -22.67
N GLU A 317 5.99 -12.60 -23.85
CA GLU A 317 6.56 -13.06 -25.12
C GLU A 317 8.02 -12.61 -25.29
N ASN A 318 8.34 -11.37 -24.97
CA ASN A 318 9.72 -10.86 -25.02
C ASN A 318 10.62 -11.61 -24.02
N TRP A 319 10.13 -11.86 -22.81
CA TRP A 319 10.84 -12.65 -21.80
C TRP A 319 11.12 -14.07 -22.27
N GLU A 320 10.15 -14.76 -22.89
CA GLU A 320 10.33 -16.12 -23.41
C GLU A 320 11.48 -16.25 -24.40
N HIS A 321 11.71 -15.19 -25.19
CA HIS A 321 12.76 -15.10 -26.21
C HIS A 321 14.02 -14.38 -25.72
N SER A 322 14.04 -13.92 -24.47
CA SER A 322 15.18 -13.17 -23.91
C SER A 322 16.44 -14.04 -23.82
N PRO A 323 17.64 -13.45 -24.06
CA PRO A 323 18.90 -14.15 -23.94
C PRO A 323 19.19 -14.59 -22.48
N PRO A 324 20.04 -15.61 -22.29
CA PRO A 324 20.13 -16.41 -21.08
C PRO A 324 20.47 -15.67 -19.80
N ILE A 325 19.91 -16.23 -18.74
CA ILE A 325 20.07 -15.79 -17.36
C ILE A 325 21.41 -16.31 -16.82
N ALA A 326 22.30 -15.40 -16.41
CA ALA A 326 23.72 -15.67 -16.16
C ALA A 326 24.01 -16.93 -15.30
N GLY A 327 24.89 -17.80 -15.82
CA GLY A 327 25.49 -18.97 -15.16
C GLY A 327 26.35 -19.76 -16.17
N ASN A 328 27.62 -20.00 -15.86
CA ASN A 328 28.63 -20.46 -16.85
C ASN A 328 28.34 -21.80 -17.58
N GLN A 329 27.34 -22.59 -17.14
CA GLN A 329 27.01 -23.89 -17.76
C GLN A 329 25.86 -23.86 -18.78
N PHE A 330 25.07 -22.77 -18.89
CA PHE A 330 23.86 -22.73 -19.72
C PHE A 330 23.70 -21.43 -20.53
N LYS A 331 24.82 -20.80 -20.90
CA LYS A 331 24.94 -19.50 -21.58
C LYS A 331 24.19 -19.33 -22.92
N ASN A 332 23.43 -20.31 -23.39
CA ASN A 332 22.75 -20.27 -24.69
C ASN A 332 21.26 -20.63 -24.63
N LEU A 333 20.66 -20.87 -23.45
CA LEU A 333 19.25 -21.28 -23.36
C LEU A 333 18.31 -20.07 -23.17
N THR A 334 17.26 -19.96 -23.97
CA THR A 334 16.16 -19.00 -23.76
C THR A 334 15.28 -19.42 -22.58
N ALA A 335 14.45 -18.50 -22.08
CA ALA A 335 13.47 -18.84 -21.05
C ALA A 335 12.50 -19.92 -21.53
N SER A 336 12.03 -19.86 -22.79
CA SER A 336 11.18 -20.89 -23.39
C SER A 336 11.84 -22.28 -23.38
N GLU A 337 13.12 -22.36 -23.77
CA GLU A 337 13.89 -23.61 -23.75
C GLU A 337 14.07 -24.16 -22.33
N ILE A 338 14.26 -23.29 -21.34
CA ILE A 338 14.33 -23.68 -19.92
C ILE A 338 12.98 -24.24 -19.46
N MET A 339 11.86 -23.61 -19.83
CA MET A 339 10.52 -24.03 -19.42
C MET A 339 10.11 -25.37 -20.02
N ALA A 340 10.55 -25.67 -21.25
CA ALA A 340 10.32 -26.95 -21.92
C ALA A 340 11.07 -28.15 -21.28
N GLN A 341 11.99 -27.93 -20.34
CA GLN A 341 12.70 -29.04 -19.68
C GLN A 341 11.75 -29.87 -18.80
N HIS A 342 11.65 -31.17 -19.08
CA HIS A 342 10.80 -32.09 -18.30
C HIS A 342 11.37 -32.42 -16.92
N ARG A 343 10.47 -32.77 -15.99
CA ARG A 343 10.78 -33.08 -14.58
C ARG A 343 11.78 -34.25 -14.43
N ASN A 344 11.71 -35.28 -15.28
CA ASN A 344 12.41 -36.55 -15.01
C ASN A 344 13.28 -37.05 -16.18
N PHE A 345 14.48 -37.51 -15.84
CA PHE A 345 15.44 -38.16 -16.75
C PHE A 345 14.89 -39.47 -17.35
N PHE A 346 13.92 -40.11 -16.69
CA PHE A 346 13.40 -41.43 -17.03
C PHE A 346 12.23 -41.44 -18.05
N PHE A 347 11.70 -40.28 -18.46
CA PHE A 347 10.52 -40.19 -19.36
C PHE A 347 10.85 -39.58 -20.73
N SER A 348 11.99 -39.92 -21.34
CA SER A 348 12.55 -39.14 -22.46
C SER A 348 12.08 -39.52 -23.88
N THR A 349 11.19 -40.50 -24.07
CA THR A 349 10.80 -40.92 -25.44
C THR A 349 9.34 -40.64 -25.80
N ASP A 350 8.38 -40.85 -24.91
CA ASP A 350 6.95 -40.82 -25.28
C ASP A 350 6.26 -39.47 -25.04
N ARG A 351 6.95 -38.49 -24.44
CA ARG A 351 6.37 -37.19 -24.03
C ARG A 351 7.00 -35.95 -24.66
N LYS A 352 7.82 -36.10 -25.71
CA LYS A 352 8.45 -34.95 -26.40
C LYS A 352 7.46 -33.93 -26.95
N ASN A 353 6.21 -34.33 -27.18
CA ASN A 353 5.15 -33.48 -27.71
C ASN A 353 4.13 -33.03 -26.65
N THR A 354 4.36 -33.33 -25.36
CA THR A 354 3.44 -32.94 -24.27
C THR A 354 3.97 -31.71 -23.57
N GLU A 355 3.15 -30.68 -23.41
CA GLU A 355 3.53 -29.49 -22.65
C GLU A 355 3.89 -29.84 -21.21
N THR A 356 4.93 -29.19 -20.70
CA THR A 356 5.31 -29.27 -19.29
C THR A 356 4.34 -28.48 -18.42
N SER A 357 4.28 -28.77 -17.12
CA SER A 357 3.49 -27.98 -16.17
C SER A 357 3.86 -26.49 -16.17
N THR A 358 5.13 -26.16 -16.46
CA THR A 358 5.60 -24.78 -16.54
C THR A 358 5.19 -24.09 -17.85
N GLN A 359 5.11 -24.82 -18.96
CA GLN A 359 4.57 -24.29 -20.21
C GLN A 359 3.06 -24.05 -20.10
N ILE A 360 2.31 -25.01 -19.54
CA ILE A 360 0.88 -24.85 -19.28
C ILE A 360 0.64 -23.61 -18.41
N PHE A 361 1.42 -23.44 -17.34
CA PHE A 361 1.33 -22.25 -16.48
C PHE A 361 1.52 -20.94 -17.25
N ILE A 362 2.52 -20.84 -18.14
CA ILE A 362 2.76 -19.64 -18.94
C ILE A 362 1.62 -19.40 -19.95
N THR A 363 1.12 -20.45 -20.60
CA THR A 363 -0.04 -20.38 -21.49
C THR A 363 -1.26 -19.84 -20.74
N ASP A 364 -1.50 -20.32 -19.51
CA ASP A 364 -2.59 -19.84 -18.66
C ASP A 364 -2.38 -18.36 -18.26
N LEU A 365 -1.15 -17.95 -17.94
CA LEU A 365 -0.86 -16.53 -17.67
C LEU A 365 -1.17 -15.63 -18.88
N LYS A 366 -0.77 -16.04 -20.08
CA LYS A 366 -1.06 -15.29 -21.31
C LYS A 366 -2.55 -15.25 -21.62
N LYS A 367 -3.26 -16.35 -21.37
CA LYS A 367 -4.71 -16.42 -21.57
C LYS A 367 -5.45 -15.49 -20.61
N ASP A 368 -5.07 -15.50 -19.34
CA ASP A 368 -5.78 -14.77 -18.30
C ASP A 368 -5.41 -13.28 -18.25
N PHE A 369 -4.15 -12.93 -18.57
CA PHE A 369 -3.61 -11.58 -18.40
C PHE A 369 -3.01 -10.98 -19.66
N GLY A 370 -2.99 -11.68 -20.80
CA GLY A 370 -2.28 -11.23 -22.00
C GLY A 370 -2.76 -9.89 -22.54
N SER A 371 -4.04 -9.56 -22.34
CA SER A 371 -4.64 -8.27 -22.72
C SER A 371 -4.56 -7.20 -21.63
N THR A 372 -3.98 -7.50 -20.47
CA THR A 372 -3.80 -6.51 -19.39
C THR A 372 -2.73 -5.50 -19.79
N THR A 373 -3.06 -4.22 -19.62
CA THR A 373 -2.14 -3.11 -19.90
C THR A 373 -1.73 -2.45 -18.59
N PHE A 374 -0.43 -2.37 -18.34
CA PHE A 374 0.17 -1.58 -17.27
C PHE A 374 0.31 -0.12 -17.69
N ASN A 375 0.15 0.80 -16.73
CA ASN A 375 0.30 2.24 -16.94
C ASN A 375 -0.46 2.79 -18.14
N LYS A 376 -1.62 2.19 -18.44
CA LYS A 376 -2.50 2.74 -19.46
C LYS A 376 -2.84 4.16 -19.05
N ASP A 377 -2.40 5.13 -19.83
CA ASP A 377 -2.80 6.51 -19.60
C ASP A 377 -4.33 6.53 -19.59
N ALA A 378 -4.89 7.20 -18.59
CA ALA A 378 -6.33 7.42 -18.53
C ALA A 378 -6.71 8.42 -19.63
N ASP A 379 -6.65 7.97 -20.89
CA ASP A 379 -6.80 8.83 -22.04
C ASP A 379 -8.29 9.17 -22.21
N SER A 380 -8.63 10.43 -21.94
CA SER A 380 -9.66 11.20 -22.65
C SER A 380 -11.16 10.86 -22.53
N SER A 381 -11.63 10.01 -21.60
CA SER A 381 -13.08 9.74 -21.47
C SER A 381 -13.85 10.59 -20.43
N LEU A 382 -13.18 11.51 -19.72
CA LEU A 382 -13.83 12.40 -18.74
C LEU A 382 -13.93 13.88 -19.18
N SER A 383 -13.78 14.20 -20.48
CA SER A 383 -14.06 15.54 -21.01
C SER A 383 -15.53 15.83 -21.28
N HIS A 384 -16.46 14.96 -20.87
CA HIS A 384 -17.90 15.15 -21.10
C HIS A 384 -18.73 14.94 -19.83
N CYS A 385 -18.48 15.74 -18.80
CA CYS A 385 -19.46 16.06 -17.74
C CYS A 385 -19.10 17.39 -17.05
N GLN A 386 -18.92 18.46 -17.83
CA GLN A 386 -19.09 19.84 -17.33
C GLN A 386 -19.91 20.59 -18.37
N GLY A 387 -21.22 20.70 -18.11
CA GLY A 387 -22.15 21.33 -19.02
C GLY A 387 -23.61 21.01 -18.71
N ALA A 388 -24.07 21.34 -17.51
CA ALA A 388 -25.45 21.75 -17.22
C ALA A 388 -25.50 22.44 -15.85
#